data_AF-A0AA97DEP0-F1
#
_entry.id   AF-A0AA97DEP0-F1
#
_cell.length_a   1.000
_cell.length_b   1.000
_cell.length_c   1.000
_cell.angle_alpha   90.00
_cell.angle_beta   90.00
_cell.angle_gamma   90.00
#
_symmetry.space_group_name_H-M   'P 1'
#
loop_
_entity.id
_entity.type
_entity.pdbx_description
1 polymer ?
#
loop_
_entity_poly.entity_id
_entity_poly.type
_entity_poly.pdbx_seq_one_letter_code
_entity_poly.pdbx_strand_id
1 'polypeptide(L)'
;MKVEYHQRYGKNATNYPHSTAHSITRFELAETAYFVRLHIKGQPPKEWLMRIEDFKAFKGNIKEMTEKLALPGEPTHFSLVEVPKGTSLHKSVAGPQYWKAVNKNRSGGAVQYEVLGYGSSPPKEWFKEVGEIIN
;
A
#
# COMPACT_ATOMS: atom_id res chain seq x y z
N MET A 1 14.80 14.86 -5.40
CA MET A 1 13.59 14.34 -4.70
C MET A 1 12.45 15.35 -4.59
N LYS A 2 12.69 16.62 -4.21
CA LYS A 2 11.59 17.63 -4.04
C LYS A 2 10.93 18.14 -5.34
N VAL A 3 11.60 18.12 -6.49
CA VAL A 3 11.17 18.82 -7.71
C VAL A 3 10.16 18.01 -8.55
N GLU A 4 10.42 16.72 -8.82
CA GLU A 4 9.43 15.83 -9.48
C GLU A 4 8.15 15.61 -8.64
N TYR A 5 8.24 15.78 -7.32
CA TYR A 5 7.18 15.55 -6.33
C TYR A 5 6.04 16.58 -6.41
N HIS A 6 6.38 17.86 -6.58
CA HIS A 6 5.37 18.93 -6.69
C HIS A 6 4.59 18.83 -8.00
N GLN A 7 5.20 18.27 -9.04
CA GLN A 7 4.57 18.08 -10.35
C GLN A 7 3.47 17.01 -10.35
N ARG A 8 3.59 15.94 -9.54
CA ARG A 8 2.57 14.86 -9.48
C ARG A 8 1.45 15.11 -8.47
N TYR A 9 1.71 15.81 -7.36
CA TYR A 9 0.75 15.92 -6.24
C TYR A 9 0.34 17.36 -5.84
N GLY A 10 0.89 18.40 -6.47
CA GLY A 10 0.49 19.79 -6.26
C GLY A 10 0.78 20.36 -4.85
N LYS A 11 0.12 21.48 -4.51
CA LYS A 11 0.30 22.23 -3.24
C LYS A 11 -0.17 21.50 -1.96
N ASN A 12 -0.69 20.28 -2.05
CA ASN A 12 -1.22 19.51 -0.91
C ASN A 12 -0.23 18.44 -0.40
N ALA A 13 1.00 18.86 -0.09
CA ALA A 13 2.04 17.98 0.44
C ALA A 13 1.71 17.35 1.82
N THR A 14 0.58 17.71 2.44
CA THR A 14 0.13 17.23 3.75
C THR A 14 -0.67 15.92 3.70
N ASN A 15 -1.17 15.50 2.53
CA ASN A 15 -1.91 14.23 2.36
C ASN A 15 -1.20 13.35 1.32
N TYR A 16 0.07 13.05 1.58
CA TYR A 16 0.92 12.25 0.70
C TYR A 16 1.08 10.82 1.22
N PRO A 17 0.88 9.77 0.39
CA PRO A 17 0.84 8.39 0.87
C PRO A 17 2.15 7.94 1.51
N HIS A 18 3.27 8.62 1.26
CA HIS A 18 4.57 8.28 1.85
C HIS A 18 4.97 9.27 2.94
N SER A 19 5.76 8.81 3.90
CA SER A 19 6.31 9.64 4.96
C SER A 19 7.38 10.58 4.39
N THR A 20 7.34 11.85 4.80
CA THR A 20 8.37 12.84 4.46
C THR A 20 9.67 12.67 5.27
N ALA A 21 9.64 11.84 6.31
CA ALA A 21 10.78 11.55 7.18
C ALA A 21 11.68 10.41 6.64
N HIS A 22 11.20 9.64 5.66
CA HIS A 22 11.91 8.48 5.13
C HIS A 22 12.10 8.60 3.62
N SER A 23 13.25 8.17 3.12
CA SER A 23 13.50 8.08 1.68
C SER A 23 12.65 6.99 1.04
N ILE A 24 12.23 7.24 -0.19
CA ILE A 24 11.61 6.22 -1.05
C ILE A 24 12.72 5.48 -1.79
N THR A 25 12.67 4.16 -1.80
CA THR A 25 13.58 3.33 -2.60
C THR A 25 12.83 2.80 -3.81
N ARG A 26 13.32 3.13 -5.00
CA ARG A 26 12.87 2.51 -6.25
C ARG A 26 13.79 1.37 -6.61
N PHE A 27 13.21 0.25 -7.03
CA PHE A 27 13.96 -0.92 -7.47
C PHE A 27 13.12 -1.76 -8.43
N GLU A 28 13.78 -2.63 -9.17
CA GLU A 28 13.14 -3.64 -10.01
C GLU A 28 13.30 -5.01 -9.33
N LEU A 29 12.25 -5.83 -9.38
CA LEU A 29 12.32 -7.18 -8.86
C LEU A 29 13.27 -8.05 -9.69
N ALA A 30 14.31 -8.59 -9.06
CA ALA A 30 15.25 -9.51 -9.69
C ALA A 30 14.63 -10.90 -9.98
N GLU A 31 13.58 -11.25 -9.23
CA GLU A 31 12.81 -12.50 -9.34
C GLU A 31 11.34 -12.26 -8.98
N THR A 32 10.46 -13.19 -9.34
CA THR A 32 9.05 -13.12 -8.93
C THR A 32 8.94 -13.17 -7.41
N ALA A 33 8.15 -12.28 -6.82
CA ALA A 33 8.00 -12.16 -5.38
C ALA A 33 6.53 -12.09 -4.96
N TYR A 34 6.26 -12.49 -3.72
CA TYR A 34 4.91 -12.57 -3.18
C TYR A 34 4.67 -11.51 -2.11
N PHE A 35 3.52 -10.84 -2.20
CA PHE A 35 3.09 -9.77 -1.30
C PHE A 35 1.65 -9.99 -0.83
N VAL A 36 1.19 -9.15 0.09
CA VAL A 36 -0.20 -9.09 0.54
C VAL A 36 -0.83 -7.77 0.12
N ARG A 37 -2.09 -7.84 -0.33
CA ARG A 37 -2.94 -6.68 -0.58
C ARG A 37 -4.15 -6.70 0.36
N LEU A 38 -4.35 -5.63 1.14
CA LEU A 38 -5.47 -5.49 2.09
C LEU A 38 -6.64 -4.70 1.51
N HIS A 39 -7.77 -5.33 1.17
CA HIS A 39 -8.88 -4.68 0.45
C HIS A 39 -10.24 -4.88 1.13
N ILE A 40 -11.25 -4.21 0.57
CA ILE A 40 -12.66 -4.50 0.81
C ILE A 40 -13.12 -5.46 -0.30
N LYS A 41 -14.10 -6.32 0.00
CA LYS A 41 -14.71 -7.24 -0.97
C LYS A 41 -15.17 -6.50 -2.23
N GLY A 42 -14.93 -7.10 -3.40
CA GLY A 42 -15.40 -6.59 -4.70
C GLY A 42 -14.67 -5.34 -5.22
N GLN A 43 -13.69 -4.80 -4.49
CA GLN A 43 -12.86 -3.71 -4.99
C GLN A 43 -11.83 -4.22 -6.02
N PRO A 44 -11.54 -3.43 -7.08
CA PRO A 44 -10.54 -3.82 -8.06
C PRO A 44 -9.13 -3.85 -7.45
N PRO A 45 -8.21 -4.62 -8.05
CA PRO A 45 -6.79 -4.60 -7.68
C PRO A 45 -6.22 -3.18 -7.69
N LYS A 46 -5.36 -2.90 -6.71
CA LYS A 46 -4.65 -1.63 -6.55
C LYS A 46 -3.18 -1.88 -6.25
N GLU A 47 -2.39 -0.88 -6.56
CA GLU A 47 -0.92 -0.84 -6.58
C GLU A 47 -0.25 -0.96 -5.21
N TRP A 48 -0.98 -0.73 -4.12
CA TRP A 48 -0.41 -0.69 -2.77
C TRP A 48 -0.35 -2.07 -2.12
N LEU A 49 0.85 -2.54 -1.81
CA LEU A 49 1.14 -3.86 -1.26
C LEU A 49 1.90 -3.75 0.07
N MET A 50 1.91 -4.84 0.83
CA MET A 50 2.78 -5.03 2.00
C MET A 50 3.48 -6.40 1.94
N ARG A 51 4.60 -6.57 2.64
CA ARG A 51 5.24 -7.89 2.74
C ARG A 51 4.40 -8.84 3.59
N ILE A 52 4.52 -10.13 3.28
CA ILE A 52 3.86 -11.20 4.03
C ILE A 52 4.34 -11.22 5.49
N GLU A 53 5.63 -10.96 5.74
CA GLU A 53 6.21 -10.93 7.09
C GLU A 53 5.65 -9.77 7.90
N ASP A 54 5.52 -8.58 7.29
CA ASP A 54 4.96 -7.41 7.94
C ASP A 54 3.47 -7.65 8.25
N PHE A 55 2.73 -8.32 7.35
CA PHE A 55 1.33 -8.70 7.58
C PHE A 55 1.18 -9.63 8.78
N LYS A 56 2.04 -10.66 8.87
CA LYS A 56 2.08 -11.59 10.02
C LYS A 56 2.44 -10.87 11.32
N ALA A 57 3.32 -9.87 11.26
CA ALA A 57 3.76 -9.13 12.44
C ALA A 57 2.61 -8.35 13.13
N PHE A 58 1.59 -7.94 12.37
CA PHE A 58 0.38 -7.33 12.95
C PHE A 58 -0.53 -8.32 13.68
N LYS A 59 -0.29 -9.64 13.57
CA LYS A 59 -1.04 -10.69 14.30
C LYS A 59 -2.57 -10.56 14.18
N GLY A 60 -3.06 -10.14 13.02
CA GLY A 60 -4.49 -9.94 12.77
C GLY A 60 -5.07 -8.64 13.36
N ASN A 61 -4.26 -7.72 13.89
CA ASN A 61 -4.75 -6.44 14.40
C ASN A 61 -5.09 -5.46 13.25
N ILE A 62 -6.33 -5.50 12.80
CA ILE A 62 -6.80 -4.74 11.65
C ILE A 62 -6.88 -3.25 11.89
N LYS A 63 -7.22 -2.84 13.12
CA LYS A 63 -7.25 -1.43 13.49
C LYS A 63 -5.85 -0.83 13.40
N GLU A 64 -4.85 -1.56 13.88
CA GLU A 64 -3.46 -1.14 13.80
C GLU A 64 -2.94 -1.13 12.36
N MET A 65 -3.24 -2.16 11.55
CA MET A 65 -2.90 -2.15 10.12
C MET A 65 -3.52 -0.95 9.39
N THR A 66 -4.81 -0.69 9.62
CA THR A 66 -5.54 0.44 9.04
C THR A 66 -4.90 1.78 9.42
N GLU A 67 -4.46 1.89 10.67
CA GLU A 67 -3.83 3.09 11.21
C GLU A 67 -2.42 3.29 10.65
N LYS A 68 -1.59 2.25 10.66
CA LYS A 68 -0.17 2.29 10.29
C LYS A 68 0.08 2.29 8.79
N LEU A 69 -0.80 1.69 7.99
CA LEU A 69 -0.79 1.80 6.52
C LEU A 69 -1.61 3.00 6.01
N ALA A 70 -2.15 3.80 6.94
CA ALA A 70 -2.95 4.98 6.63
C ALA A 70 -4.12 4.73 5.66
N LEU A 71 -4.83 3.62 5.84
CA LEU A 71 -5.92 3.20 4.94
C LEU A 71 -7.20 4.04 5.15
N PRO A 72 -8.01 4.25 4.09
CA PRO A 72 -9.26 5.01 4.17
C PRO A 72 -10.33 4.34 5.04
N GLY A 73 -10.26 3.01 5.21
CA GLY A 73 -11.21 2.22 5.96
C GLY A 73 -10.58 0.89 6.37
N GLU A 74 -11.25 0.17 7.27
CA GLU A 74 -10.80 -1.15 7.71
C GLU A 74 -10.93 -2.15 6.55
N PRO A 75 -9.84 -2.83 6.16
CA PRO A 75 -9.91 -3.89 5.16
C PRO A 75 -10.69 -5.07 5.73
N THR A 76 -11.45 -5.75 4.87
CA THR A 76 -12.22 -6.95 5.24
C THR A 76 -11.67 -8.21 4.59
N HIS A 77 -10.77 -8.07 3.62
CA HIS A 77 -10.22 -9.17 2.83
C HIS A 77 -8.74 -8.94 2.55
N PHE A 78 -8.04 -10.01 2.24
CA PHE A 78 -6.69 -9.92 1.72
C PHE A 78 -6.44 -10.89 0.57
N SER A 79 -5.59 -10.45 -0.35
CA SER A 79 -5.10 -11.25 -1.48
C SER A 79 -3.61 -11.49 -1.33
N LEU A 80 -3.17 -12.70 -1.67
CA LEU A 80 -1.79 -12.98 -2.02
C LEU A 80 -1.55 -12.43 -3.44
N VAL A 81 -0.46 -11.69 -3.60
CA VAL A 81 -0.13 -11.03 -4.86
C VAL A 81 1.19 -11.58 -5.37
N GLU A 82 1.17 -12.26 -6.50
CA GLU A 82 2.36 -12.71 -7.22
C GLU A 82 2.82 -11.60 -8.16
N VAL A 83 3.92 -10.93 -7.83
CA VAL A 83 4.47 -9.83 -8.62
C VAL A 83 5.63 -10.38 -9.47
N PRO A 84 5.53 -10.37 -10.82
CA PRO A 84 6.55 -10.94 -11.68
C PRO A 84 7.92 -10.25 -11.57
N LYS A 85 8.97 -11.02 -11.84
CA LYS A 85 10.31 -10.49 -12.14
C LYS A 85 10.25 -9.33 -13.15
N GLY A 86 11.10 -8.33 -12.97
CA GLY A 86 11.17 -7.16 -13.85
C GLY A 86 10.16 -6.07 -13.49
N THR A 87 9.28 -6.30 -12.51
CA THR A 87 8.33 -5.27 -12.06
C THR A 87 9.07 -4.21 -11.23
N SER A 88 8.90 -2.94 -11.60
CA SER A 88 9.37 -1.80 -10.83
C SER A 88 8.47 -1.53 -9.62
N LEU A 89 9.07 -1.38 -8.44
CA LEU A 89 8.38 -1.06 -7.19
C LEU A 89 8.96 0.20 -6.52
N HIS A 90 8.12 0.94 -5.80
CA HIS A 90 8.57 1.84 -4.73
C HIS A 90 8.39 1.19 -3.37
N LYS A 91 9.45 1.09 -2.58
CA LYS A 91 9.36 0.84 -1.14
C LYS A 91 9.37 2.16 -0.40
N SER A 92 8.47 2.31 0.56
CA SER A 92 8.39 3.52 1.40
C SER A 92 7.78 3.20 2.76
N VAL A 93 7.80 4.20 3.65
CA VAL A 93 6.99 4.19 4.88
C VAL A 93 5.72 4.99 4.59
N ALA A 94 4.56 4.49 5.01
CA ALA A 94 3.28 5.20 4.89
C ALA A 94 3.32 6.52 5.66
N GLY A 95 2.93 7.61 4.99
CA GLY A 95 2.79 8.92 5.61
C GLY A 95 1.45 9.06 6.32
N PRO A 96 1.30 10.09 7.17
CA PRO A 96 -0.01 10.42 7.72
C PRO A 96 -0.97 10.81 6.59
N GLN A 97 -2.24 10.40 6.71
CA GLN A 97 -3.31 10.68 5.74
C GLN A 97 -4.57 11.20 6.42
N TYR A 98 -5.17 12.24 5.86
CA TYR A 98 -6.54 12.65 6.19
C TYR A 98 -7.52 12.15 5.11
N TRP A 99 -8.45 11.32 5.52
CA TRP A 99 -9.50 10.78 4.66
C TRP A 99 -10.81 11.54 4.88
N LYS A 100 -11.05 12.54 4.03
CA LYS A 100 -12.25 13.40 4.10
C LYS A 100 -13.55 12.60 4.07
N ALA A 101 -13.62 11.53 3.27
CA ALA A 101 -14.82 10.70 3.11
C ALA A 101 -15.28 10.03 4.42
N VAL A 102 -14.36 9.77 5.34
CA VAL A 102 -14.64 9.15 6.65
C VAL A 102 -14.30 10.07 7.82
N ASN A 103 -13.93 11.32 7.54
CA ASN A 103 -13.45 12.31 8.51
C ASN A 103 -12.45 11.74 9.54
N LYS A 104 -11.44 10.99 9.07
CA LYS A 104 -10.42 10.38 9.95
C LYS A 104 -9.01 10.76 9.50
N ASN A 105 -8.18 11.07 10.50
CA ASN A 105 -6.72 11.12 10.36
C ASN A 105 -6.15 9.75 10.68
N ARG A 106 -5.24 9.27 9.83
CA ARG A 106 -4.43 8.09 10.07
C ARG A 106 -2.97 8.50 10.14
N SER A 107 -2.26 7.94 11.10
CA SER A 107 -0.88 8.32 11.42
C SER A 107 0.16 7.78 10.44
N GLY A 108 -0.11 6.63 9.80
CA GLY A 108 0.90 5.97 8.98
C GLY A 108 2.02 5.33 9.80
N GLY A 109 3.15 5.06 9.15
CA GLY A 109 4.37 4.52 9.79
C GLY A 109 4.69 3.06 9.48
N ALA A 110 3.82 2.30 8.81
CA ALA A 110 4.17 0.98 8.30
C ALA A 110 4.91 1.05 6.96
N VAL A 111 5.72 0.03 6.66
CA VAL A 111 6.32 -0.12 5.34
C VAL A 111 5.24 -0.53 4.33
N GLN A 112 5.27 0.08 3.16
CA GLN A 112 4.39 -0.22 2.04
C GLN A 112 5.17 -0.23 0.73
N TYR A 113 4.58 -0.90 -0.26
CA TYR A 113 5.11 -1.05 -1.61
C TYR A 113 4.10 -0.52 -2.63
N GLU A 114 4.55 0.21 -3.63
CA GLU A 114 3.73 0.67 -4.77
C GLU A 114 4.22 -0.04 -6.02
N VAL A 115 3.31 -0.70 -6.75
CA VAL A 115 3.59 -1.23 -8.09
C VAL A 115 3.61 -0.09 -9.10
N LEU A 116 4.69 0.02 -9.88
CA LEU A 116 4.87 1.09 -10.87
C LEU A 116 4.64 0.60 -12.30
N GLY A 117 4.28 1.52 -13.19
CA GLY A 117 4.11 1.24 -14.62
C GLY A 117 2.71 0.77 -15.04
N TYR A 118 1.81 0.56 -14.09
CA TYR A 118 0.43 0.09 -14.33
C TYR A 118 -0.65 1.08 -13.85
N GLY A 119 -0.26 2.33 -13.57
CA GLY A 119 -1.12 3.29 -12.88
C GLY A 119 -1.64 2.70 -11.55
N SER A 120 -2.90 2.98 -11.21
CA SER A 120 -3.55 2.41 -10.02
C SER A 120 -4.32 1.11 -10.31
N SER A 121 -3.87 0.32 -11.28
CA SER A 121 -4.55 -0.89 -11.76
C SER A 121 -3.55 -1.95 -12.26
N PRO A 122 -2.78 -2.58 -11.35
CA PRO A 122 -1.94 -3.72 -11.72
C PRO A 122 -2.78 -4.90 -12.26
N PRO A 123 -2.17 -5.84 -13.03
CA PRO A 123 -2.89 -6.96 -13.63
C PRO A 123 -3.63 -7.81 -12.59
N LYS A 124 -4.90 -8.13 -12.87
CA LYS A 124 -5.80 -8.79 -11.90
C LYS A 124 -5.37 -10.22 -11.62
N GLU A 125 -4.81 -10.89 -12.61
CA GLU A 125 -4.28 -12.24 -12.54
C GLU A 125 -3.16 -12.42 -11.51
N TRP A 126 -2.51 -11.32 -11.08
CA TRP A 126 -1.53 -11.36 -9.99
C TRP A 126 -2.17 -11.58 -8.62
N PHE A 127 -3.47 -11.30 -8.47
CA PHE A 127 -4.15 -11.25 -7.19
C PHE A 127 -4.99 -12.51 -7.00
N LYS A 128 -4.63 -13.30 -5.99
CA LYS A 128 -5.41 -14.43 -5.51
C LYS A 128 -5.97 -14.09 -4.15
N GLU A 129 -7.29 -13.90 -4.06
CA GLU A 129 -7.96 -13.73 -2.76
C GLU A 129 -7.73 -14.99 -1.91
N VAL A 130 -7.24 -14.81 -0.68
CA VAL A 130 -6.91 -15.92 0.21
C VAL A 130 -7.94 -16.09 1.31
N GLY A 131 -8.56 -15.00 1.77
CA GLY A 131 -9.60 -15.12 2.77
C GLY A 131 -10.21 -13.81 3.25
N GLU A 132 -11.21 -14.00 4.10
CA GLU A 132 -11.86 -12.94 4.86
C GLU A 132 -11.06 -12.65 6.14
N ILE A 133 -11.10 -11.39 6.55
CA ILE A 133 -10.52 -10.93 7.79
C ILE A 133 -11.64 -10.95 8.83
N ILE A 134 -11.56 -11.90 9.76
CA ILE A 134 -12.54 -12.04 10.84
C ILE A 134 -12.07 -11.15 12.00
N ASN A 135 -12.91 -10.17 12.34
CA ASN A 135 -12.72 -9.26 13.47
C ASN A 135 -13.31 -9.83 14.77
#